data_AF-A0A1I8GDU9-F1
#
_entry.id   AF-A0A1I8GDU9-F1
#
_cell.length_a   1.000
_cell.length_b   1.000
_cell.length_c   1.000
_cell.angle_alpha   90.00
_cell.angle_beta   90.00
_cell.angle_gamma   90.00
#
_symmetry.space_group_name_H-M   'P 1'
#
loop_
_entity.id
_entity.type
_entity.pdbx_description
1 polymer ?
#
loop_
_entity_poly.entity_id
_entity_poly.type
_entity_poly.pdbx_seq_one_letter_code
_entity_poly.pdbx_strand_id
1 'polypeptide(L)'
;ADGLFQRLICRFIRWSQELGGRNPVLFSNAAWFFLDQEHDCSFELSAYRLAWIKDVAVVAKLRKFLESTLEEIRQIWLKRVTFSLSVACPCGVACKRHSQEACQQQECLHFLSLDECLSSKLVCCGHRRLKTARWR
;
A
#
# COMPACT_ATOMS: atom_id res chain seq x y z
N ALA A 1 -1.55 -15.12 -12.77
CA ALA A 1 -2.68 -14.27 -13.20
C ALA A 1 -2.11 -13.17 -14.07
N ASP A 2 -1.84 -13.51 -15.33
CA ASP A 2 -1.22 -12.59 -16.28
C ASP A 2 -2.16 -11.42 -16.57
N GLY A 3 -1.66 -10.19 -16.45
CA GLY A 3 -2.42 -8.98 -16.77
C GLY A 3 -3.02 -8.19 -15.59
N LEU A 4 -3.01 -8.70 -14.35
CA LEU A 4 -3.52 -7.94 -13.19
C LEU A 4 -2.71 -6.66 -12.97
N PHE A 5 -1.39 -6.76 -13.04
CA PHE A 5 -0.48 -5.63 -12.88
C PHE A 5 -0.76 -4.55 -13.93
N GLN A 6 -0.75 -4.92 -15.20
CA GLN A 6 -0.98 -4.00 -16.31
C GLN A 6 -2.33 -3.30 -16.18
N ARG A 7 -3.39 -4.01 -15.78
CA ARG A 7 -4.72 -3.44 -15.57
C ARG A 7 -4.77 -2.48 -14.38
N LEU A 8 -4.11 -2.82 -13.27
CA LEU A 8 -3.97 -1.92 -12.12
C LEU A 8 -3.22 -0.66 -12.52
N ILE A 9 -2.09 -0.78 -13.21
CA ILE A 9 -1.32 0.35 -13.73
C ILE A 9 -2.18 1.23 -14.63
N CYS A 10 -2.84 0.68 -15.65
CA CYS A 10 -3.67 1.48 -16.55
C CYS A 10 -4.78 2.25 -15.83
N ARG A 11 -5.45 1.63 -14.84
CA ARG A 11 -6.47 2.30 -14.03
C ARG A 11 -5.87 3.39 -13.14
N PHE A 12 -4.69 3.13 -12.58
CA PHE A 12 -3.97 4.08 -11.74
C PHE A 12 -3.51 5.30 -12.55
N ILE A 13 -3.00 5.10 -13.77
CA ILE A 13 -2.64 6.20 -14.68
C ILE A 13 -3.83 7.13 -14.89
N ARG A 14 -4.97 6.55 -15.25
CA ARG A 14 -6.19 7.31 -15.52
C ARG A 14 -6.64 8.08 -14.28
N TRP A 15 -6.67 7.43 -13.13
CA TRP A 15 -7.04 8.06 -11.86
C TRP A 15 -6.08 9.18 -11.44
N SER A 16 -4.76 8.97 -11.59
CA SER A 16 -3.74 9.99 -11.34
C SER A 16 -3.92 11.20 -12.27
N GLN A 17 -4.19 10.99 -13.56
CA GLN A 17 -4.46 12.06 -14.52
C GLN A 17 -5.74 12.84 -14.20
N GLU A 18 -6.80 12.17 -13.72
CA GLU A 18 -8.05 12.82 -13.26
C GLU A 18 -7.81 13.76 -12.06
N LEU A 19 -6.77 13.51 -11.26
CA LEU A 19 -6.38 14.36 -10.13
C LEU A 19 -5.39 15.48 -10.53
N GLY A 20 -5.02 15.58 -11.81
CA GLY A 20 -4.03 16.54 -12.31
C GLY A 20 -2.58 16.03 -12.23
N GLY A 21 -2.41 14.74 -12.00
CA GLY A 21 -1.12 14.04 -12.00
C GLY A 21 -0.42 14.03 -13.36
N ARG A 22 0.92 13.98 -13.31
CA ARG A 22 1.78 13.88 -14.50
C ARG A 22 1.93 12.43 -14.95
N ASN A 23 2.53 12.23 -16.12
CA ASN A 23 2.86 10.90 -16.62
C ASN A 23 3.68 10.11 -15.59
N PRO A 24 3.31 8.84 -15.33
CA PRO A 24 4.05 8.02 -14.37
C PRO A 24 5.42 7.63 -14.91
N VAL A 25 6.33 7.28 -14.00
CA VAL A 25 7.58 6.60 -14.35
C VAL A 25 7.35 5.10 -14.18
N LEU A 26 7.41 4.34 -15.27
CA LEU A 26 7.17 2.90 -15.25
C LEU A 26 8.49 2.11 -15.21
N PHE A 27 8.53 1.08 -14.39
CA PHE A 27 9.60 0.10 -14.26
C PHE A 27 9.04 -1.31 -14.54
N SER A 28 9.91 -2.31 -14.63
CA SER A 28 9.52 -3.71 -14.92
C SER A 28 8.53 -4.28 -13.89
N ASN A 29 8.64 -3.89 -12.63
CA ASN A 29 7.82 -4.35 -11.50
C ASN A 29 7.29 -3.21 -10.63
N ALA A 30 7.46 -1.97 -11.05
CA ALA A 30 7.05 -0.80 -10.27
C ALA A 30 6.56 0.32 -11.19
N ALA A 31 5.87 1.28 -10.60
CA ALA A 31 5.43 2.50 -11.23
C ALA A 31 5.43 3.61 -10.19
N TRP A 32 5.90 4.79 -10.55
CA TRP A 32 5.76 5.99 -9.75
C TRP A 32 4.67 6.86 -10.35
N PHE A 33 3.74 7.29 -9.53
CA PHE A 33 2.59 8.08 -9.89
C PHE A 33 2.63 9.41 -9.15
N PHE A 34 2.37 10.49 -9.88
CA PHE A 34 2.22 11.82 -9.34
C PHE A 34 0.73 12.04 -9.11
N LEU A 35 0.28 12.26 -7.88
CA LEU A 35 -1.15 12.37 -7.59
C LEU A 35 -1.64 13.80 -7.74
N ASP A 36 -0.81 14.78 -7.40
CA ASP A 36 -1.04 16.21 -7.65
C ASP A 36 0.32 16.95 -7.78
N GLN A 37 0.33 18.27 -7.63
CA GLN A 37 1.56 19.08 -7.72
C GLN A 37 2.49 18.94 -6.50
N GLU A 38 1.99 18.43 -5.38
CA GLU A 38 2.69 18.37 -4.09
C GLU A 38 2.89 16.94 -3.56
N HIS A 39 2.13 15.95 -4.05
CA HIS A 39 2.09 14.59 -3.53
C HIS A 39 2.43 13.52 -4.58
N ASP A 40 3.41 12.69 -4.24
CA ASP A 40 3.84 11.55 -5.04
C ASP A 40 3.50 10.22 -4.35
N CYS A 41 3.17 9.21 -5.15
CA CYS A 41 2.93 7.84 -4.73
C CYS A 41 3.78 6.88 -5.54
N SER A 42 4.57 6.04 -4.86
CA SER A 42 5.23 4.91 -5.51
C SER A 42 4.36 3.66 -5.41
N PHE A 43 4.36 2.85 -6.45
CA PHE A 43 3.61 1.61 -6.56
C PHE A 43 4.55 0.52 -7.05
N GLU A 44 4.89 -0.45 -6.20
CA GLU A 44 5.76 -1.56 -6.57
C GLU A 44 4.94 -2.85 -6.48
N LEU A 45 4.83 -3.62 -7.58
CA LEU A 45 4.35 -5.00 -7.52
C LEU A 45 5.55 -5.94 -7.37
N SER A 46 6.03 -6.08 -6.14
CA SER A 46 6.87 -7.21 -5.74
C SER A 46 5.99 -8.32 -5.19
N ALA A 47 5.33 -9.06 -6.10
CA ALA A 47 4.53 -10.27 -5.89
C ALA A 47 3.39 -10.25 -4.83
N TYR A 48 3.35 -9.33 -3.86
CA TYR A 48 2.41 -9.31 -2.72
C TYR A 48 2.51 -8.05 -1.83
N ARG A 49 3.12 -6.94 -2.29
CA ARG A 49 3.34 -5.74 -1.46
C ARG A 49 2.96 -4.45 -2.17
N LEU A 50 2.54 -3.44 -1.42
CA LEU A 50 2.18 -2.11 -1.90
C LEU A 50 3.04 -1.07 -1.15
N ALA A 51 3.60 -0.11 -1.88
CA ALA A 51 4.70 0.76 -1.44
C ALA A 51 4.26 1.99 -0.61
N TRP A 52 5.25 2.70 -0.07
CA TRP A 52 5.16 3.70 1.01
C TRP A 52 4.63 5.06 0.56
N ILE A 53 3.76 5.66 1.39
CA ILE A 53 3.17 6.99 1.18
C ILE A 53 3.42 7.82 2.43
N LYS A 54 3.85 9.08 2.23
CA LYS A 54 4.20 10.01 3.31
C LYS A 54 3.00 10.77 3.89
N ASP A 55 1.89 10.88 3.14
CA ASP A 55 0.74 11.72 3.50
C ASP A 55 -0.54 10.90 3.78
N VAL A 56 -1.19 11.17 4.91
CA VAL A 56 -2.39 10.47 5.39
C VAL A 56 -3.63 10.73 4.50
N ALA A 57 -3.80 11.94 3.99
CA ALA A 57 -4.94 12.28 3.13
C ALA A 57 -4.83 11.55 1.78
N VAL A 58 -3.60 11.41 1.29
CA VAL A 58 -3.27 10.65 0.08
C VAL A 58 -3.52 9.16 0.29
N VAL A 59 -3.12 8.60 1.43
CA VAL A 59 -3.39 7.20 1.79
C VAL A 59 -4.88 6.90 1.78
N ALA A 60 -5.73 7.79 2.29
CA ALA A 60 -7.18 7.58 2.31
C ALA A 60 -7.80 7.56 0.90
N LYS A 61 -7.39 8.49 0.02
CA LYS A 61 -7.82 8.51 -1.39
C LYS A 61 -7.35 7.26 -2.13
N LEU A 62 -6.09 6.90 -1.95
CA LEU A 62 -5.50 5.73 -2.59
C LEU A 62 -6.18 4.43 -2.12
N ARG A 63 -6.44 4.30 -0.83
CA ARG A 63 -7.17 3.17 -0.25
C ARG A 63 -8.50 2.96 -0.96
N LYS A 64 -9.32 4.01 -1.05
CA LYS A 64 -10.63 3.95 -1.72
C LYS A 64 -10.50 3.54 -3.18
N PHE A 65 -9.51 4.10 -3.88
CA PHE A 65 -9.23 3.74 -5.28
C PHE A 65 -8.84 2.27 -5.44
N LEU A 66 -7.93 1.76 -4.59
CA LEU A 66 -7.48 0.37 -4.61
C LEU A 66 -8.62 -0.59 -4.27
N GLU A 67 -9.40 -0.30 -3.22
CA GLU A 67 -10.56 -1.11 -2.83
C GLU A 67 -11.59 -1.18 -3.97
N SER A 68 -11.99 -0.05 -4.54
CA SER A 68 -12.94 0.00 -5.66
C SER A 68 -12.41 -0.75 -6.87
N THR A 69 -11.15 -0.51 -7.24
CA THR A 69 -10.54 -1.13 -8.41
C THR A 69 -10.39 -2.64 -8.25
N LEU A 70 -9.95 -3.11 -7.08
CA LEU A 70 -9.79 -4.53 -6.81
C LEU A 70 -11.13 -5.25 -6.74
N GLU A 71 -12.16 -4.63 -6.16
CA GLU A 71 -13.51 -5.20 -6.14
C GLU A 71 -14.11 -5.27 -7.55
N GLU A 72 -13.96 -4.25 -8.39
CA GLU A 72 -14.37 -4.31 -9.80
C GLU A 72 -13.64 -5.44 -10.56
N ILE A 73 -12.31 -5.54 -10.40
CA ILE A 73 -11.53 -6.60 -11.04
C ILE A 73 -11.98 -7.98 -10.55
N ARG A 74 -12.31 -8.11 -9.26
CA ARG A 74 -12.84 -9.34 -8.65
C ARG A 74 -14.19 -9.72 -9.27
N GLN A 75 -15.11 -8.77 -9.45
CA GLN A 75 -16.43 -9.03 -10.02
C GLN A 75 -16.35 -9.48 -11.50
N ILE A 76 -15.45 -8.89 -12.28
CA ILE A 76 -15.41 -9.12 -13.73
C ILE A 76 -14.54 -10.33 -14.11
N TRP A 77 -13.36 -10.51 -13.49
CA TRP A 77 -12.35 -11.47 -13.97
C TRP A 77 -11.77 -12.41 -12.91
N LEU A 78 -11.69 -11.97 -11.65
CA LEU A 78 -10.90 -12.64 -10.62
C LEU A 78 -11.72 -12.92 -9.37
N LYS A 79 -12.83 -13.66 -9.52
CA LYS A 79 -13.83 -13.91 -8.46
C LYS A 79 -13.28 -14.51 -7.15
N ARG A 80 -12.09 -15.11 -7.19
CA ARG A 80 -11.40 -15.73 -6.04
C ARG A 80 -10.20 -14.93 -5.53
N VAL A 81 -9.96 -13.72 -6.02
CA VAL A 81 -8.89 -12.87 -5.50
C VAL A 81 -9.32 -12.28 -4.17
N THR A 82 -8.50 -12.54 -3.15
CA THR A 82 -8.54 -11.90 -1.85
C THR A 82 -7.44 -10.86 -1.79
N PHE A 83 -7.73 -9.69 -1.24
CA PHE A 83 -6.75 -8.66 -0.99
C PHE A 83 -6.94 -8.10 0.42
N SER A 84 -5.86 -7.58 0.99
CA SER A 84 -5.87 -6.87 2.26
C SER A 84 -4.94 -5.68 2.15
N LEU A 85 -5.36 -4.53 2.70
CA LEU A 85 -4.51 -3.36 2.78
C LEU A 85 -3.71 -3.39 4.07
N SER A 86 -2.44 -3.01 4.00
CA SER A 86 -1.55 -3.03 5.16
C SER A 86 -0.61 -1.85 5.18
N VAL A 87 -0.23 -1.43 6.38
CA VAL A 87 0.71 -0.34 6.64
C VAL A 87 1.98 -0.85 7.31
N ALA A 88 3.09 -0.18 7.05
CA ALA A 88 4.35 -0.49 7.71
C ALA A 88 4.22 -0.26 9.23
N CYS A 89 4.57 -1.29 9.98
CA CYS A 89 4.51 -1.28 11.42
C CYS A 89 5.66 -0.44 12.00
N PRO A 90 5.38 0.49 12.94
CA PRO A 90 6.40 1.37 13.53
C PRO A 90 7.12 0.71 14.71
N CYS A 91 7.01 -0.61 14.90
CA CYS A 91 7.49 -1.28 16.10
C CYS A 91 9.01 -1.20 16.30
N GLY A 92 9.78 -0.90 15.24
CA GLY A 92 11.22 -0.66 15.30
C GLY A 92 12.05 -1.81 15.89
N VAL A 93 11.49 -3.01 16.02
CA VAL A 93 12.12 -4.13 16.73
C VAL A 93 13.36 -4.61 15.98
N ALA A 94 14.36 -5.05 16.74
CA ALA A 94 15.48 -5.81 16.20
C ALA A 94 14.95 -6.98 15.36
N CYS A 95 15.23 -6.94 14.06
CA CYS A 95 14.82 -8.02 13.18
C CYS A 95 15.55 -9.32 13.58
N LYS A 96 14.84 -10.46 13.61
CA LYS A 96 15.45 -11.74 14.00
C LYS A 96 16.56 -12.21 13.05
N ARG A 97 16.57 -11.69 11.82
CA ARG A 97 17.52 -12.10 10.76
C ARG A 97 18.80 -11.28 10.75
N HIS A 98 18.72 -9.96 10.98
CA HIS A 98 19.90 -9.06 10.93
C HIS A 98 20.29 -8.48 12.30
N SER A 99 19.54 -8.81 13.36
CA SER A 99 19.78 -8.33 14.74
C SER A 99 19.90 -6.81 14.88
N GLN A 100 19.33 -6.07 13.93
CA GLN A 100 19.39 -4.61 13.86
C GLN A 100 18.03 -4.02 14.21
N GLU A 101 18.03 -3.06 15.14
CA GLU A 101 16.86 -2.25 15.48
C GLU A 101 16.41 -1.40 14.29
N ALA A 102 15.10 -1.25 14.13
CA ALA A 102 14.49 -0.51 13.03
C ALA A 102 15.04 -0.87 11.63
N CYS A 103 15.32 -2.16 11.41
CA CYS A 103 15.86 -2.64 10.14
C CYS A 103 14.93 -2.27 8.98
N GLN A 104 15.49 -1.57 7.98
CA GLN A 104 14.75 -1.10 6.80
C GLN A 104 14.77 -2.12 5.64
N GLN A 105 15.37 -3.30 5.84
CA GLN A 105 15.38 -4.34 4.83
C GLN A 105 13.96 -4.83 4.57
N GLN A 106 13.59 -4.95 3.29
CA GLN A 106 12.22 -5.29 2.87
C GLN A 106 11.71 -6.58 3.55
N GLU A 107 12.55 -7.59 3.72
CA GLU A 107 12.21 -8.87 4.35
C GLU A 107 11.94 -8.78 5.86
N CYS A 108 12.34 -7.67 6.50
CA CYS A 108 12.22 -7.43 7.93
C CYS A 108 11.09 -6.46 8.29
N LEU A 109 10.41 -5.90 7.29
CA LEU A 109 9.27 -5.02 7.51
C LEU A 109 8.08 -5.82 8.03
N HIS A 110 7.55 -5.40 9.18
CA HIS A 110 6.26 -5.89 9.65
C HIS A 110 5.14 -5.05 9.05
N PHE A 111 4.06 -5.70 8.67
CA PHE A 111 2.87 -5.07 8.12
C PHE A 111 1.69 -5.29 9.06
N LEU A 112 0.91 -4.25 9.30
CA LEU A 112 -0.33 -4.30 10.08
C LEU A 112 -1.52 -4.11 9.14
N SER A 113 -2.63 -4.81 9.40
CA SER A 113 -3.88 -4.57 8.68
C SER A 113 -4.31 -3.12 8.86
N LEU A 114 -4.51 -2.42 7.74
CA LEU A 114 -4.96 -1.03 7.78
C LEU A 114 -6.38 -0.93 8.35
N ASP A 115 -7.25 -1.91 8.05
CA ASP A 115 -8.61 -1.97 8.58
C ASP A 115 -8.62 -2.04 10.12
N GLU A 116 -7.74 -2.88 10.69
CA GLU A 116 -7.58 -3.00 12.14
C GLU A 116 -6.99 -1.72 12.76
N CYS A 117 -6.02 -1.10 12.08
CA CYS A 117 -5.42 0.15 12.51
C CYS A 117 -6.46 1.28 12.58
N LEU A 118 -7.41 1.32 11.65
CA LEU A 118 -8.48 2.32 11.63
C LEU A 118 -9.57 2.02 12.64
N SER A 119 -9.99 0.76 12.77
CA SER A 119 -11.10 0.36 13.66
C SER A 119 -10.72 0.42 15.13
N SER A 120 -9.50 0.02 15.49
CA SER A 120 -9.07 -0.17 16.87
C SER A 120 -8.13 0.94 17.32
N LYS A 121 -8.13 1.29 18.61
CA LYS A 121 -7.16 2.27 19.18
C LYS A 121 -5.78 1.64 19.39
N LEU A 122 -5.73 0.31 19.43
CA LEU A 122 -4.55 -0.50 19.63
C LEU A 122 -4.58 -1.68 18.64
N VAL A 123 -3.45 -1.96 17.99
CA VAL A 123 -3.25 -3.15 17.15
C VAL A 123 -2.04 -3.92 17.65
N CYS A 124 -2.09 -5.25 17.53
CA CYS A 124 -1.02 -6.13 17.98
C CYS A 124 0.04 -6.35 16.89
N CYS A 125 1.32 -6.19 17.23
CA CYS A 125 2.44 -6.68 16.44
C CYS A 125 3.20 -7.71 17.27
N GLY A 126 2.91 -9.00 17.04
CA GLY A 126 3.36 -10.08 17.91
C GLY A 126 2.83 -9.87 19.34
N HIS A 127 3.73 -9.76 20.32
CA HIS A 127 3.36 -9.53 21.73
C HIS A 127 3.17 -8.05 22.11
N ARG A 128 3.36 -7.09 21.18
CA ARG A 128 3.24 -5.65 21.49
C ARG A 128 1.91 -5.07 21.06
N ARG A 129 1.42 -4.09 21.83
CA ARG A 129 0.25 -3.27 21.49
C ARG A 129 0.71 -1.90 20.99
N LEU A 130 0.29 -1.53 19.78
CA LEU A 130 0.68 -0.30 19.11
C LEU A 130 -0.51 0.66 19.05
N LYS A 131 -0.30 1.91 19.44
CA LYS A 131 -1.31 2.96 19.33
C LYS A 131 -1.52 3.33 17.86
N THR A 132 -2.77 3.37 17.46
CA THR A 132 -3.15 3.59 16.06
C THR A 132 -3.49 5.03 15.71
N ALA A 133 -3.36 5.97 16.65
CA ALA A 133 -3.69 7.38 16.47
C ALA A 133 -2.98 8.05 15.28
N ARG A 134 -1.87 7.47 14.79
CA ARG A 134 -1.12 7.96 13.62
C ARG A 134 -1.76 7.61 12.27
N TRP A 135 -2.74 6.71 12.25
CA TRP A 135 -3.41 6.23 11.03
C TRP A 135 -4.88 6.64 10.96
N ARG A 136 -5.42 7.30 12.01
CA ARG A 136 -6.77 7.89 12.03
C ARG A 136 -6.69 9.35 11.67
#